data_AF-A0A9P0YM95-F1
#
_entry.id   AF-A0A9P0YM95-F1
#
_cell.length_a   1.000
_cell.length_b   1.000
_cell.length_c   1.000
_cell.angle_alpha   90.00
_cell.angle_beta   90.00
_cell.angle_gamma   90.00
#
_symmetry.space_group_name_H-M   'P 1'
#
loop_
_entity.id
_entity.type
_entity.pdbx_description
1 polymer ?
#
loop_
_entity_poly.entity_id
_entity_poly.type
_entity_poly.pdbx_seq_one_letter_code
_entity_poly.pdbx_strand_id
1 'polypeptide(L)'
;MEVEEAAMIVIRSKRPTFRNPHDKVAFAVHASFIASGFVTLATGAPVFCDDPFSSSSSGEVGIDHWNDFEDKYAFIYSHRERRSKKVLIKCLAMNDKLLVDALGEGDNERHHLELNIQDYVDNGDADYETHYKNFSKLVEEITTKISNNYKVSSAVKSSTQAS
;
A
#
# COMPACT_ATOMS: atom_id res chain seq x y z
N MET A 1 7.00 0.46 -17.67
CA MET A 1 6.25 1.43 -16.87
C MET A 1 6.92 1.48 -15.52
N GLU A 2 7.41 2.65 -15.12
CA GLU A 2 7.96 2.83 -13.79
C GLU A 2 6.83 2.75 -12.76
N VAL A 3 7.11 2.22 -11.56
CA VAL A 3 6.09 2.02 -10.51
C VAL A 3 5.42 3.35 -10.13
N GLU A 4 6.16 4.46 -10.22
CA GLU A 4 5.65 5.81 -10.04
C GLU A 4 4.54 6.17 -11.02
N GLU A 5 4.81 6.07 -12.34
CA GLU A 5 3.84 6.40 -13.38
C GLU A 5 2.57 5.55 -13.21
N ALA A 6 2.77 4.24 -12.96
CA ALA A 6 1.68 3.31 -12.68
C ALA A 6 0.88 3.73 -11.43
N ALA A 7 1.55 4.16 -10.35
CA ALA A 7 0.88 4.62 -9.14
C ALA A 7 0.05 5.88 -9.41
N MET A 8 0.57 6.85 -10.16
CA MET A 8 -0.20 8.05 -10.52
C MET A 8 -1.41 7.71 -11.39
N ILE A 9 -1.26 6.78 -12.34
CA ILE A 9 -2.39 6.27 -13.13
C ILE A 9 -3.45 5.63 -12.22
N VAL A 10 -3.06 4.85 -11.21
CA VAL A 10 -4.00 4.25 -10.24
C VAL A 10 -4.75 5.34 -9.47
N ILE A 11 -4.05 6.38 -8.99
CA ILE A 11 -4.67 7.51 -8.29
C ILE A 11 -5.72 8.18 -9.18
N ARG A 12 -5.33 8.56 -10.40
CA ARG A 12 -6.23 9.21 -11.39
C ARG A 12 -7.42 8.31 -11.76
N SER A 13 -7.21 7.00 -11.83
CA SER A 13 -8.26 6.03 -12.21
C SER A 13 -9.27 5.78 -11.08
N LYS A 14 -8.79 5.68 -9.84
CA LYS A 14 -9.66 5.42 -8.68
C LYS A 14 -10.37 6.68 -8.17
N ARG A 15 -9.85 7.87 -8.51
CA ARG A 15 -10.41 9.17 -8.13
C ARG A 15 -10.73 9.28 -6.64
N PRO A 16 -9.74 9.04 -5.75
CA PRO A 16 -9.98 9.13 -4.32
C PRO A 16 -10.36 10.56 -3.90
N THR A 17 -11.19 10.66 -2.87
CA THR A 17 -11.44 11.92 -2.18
C THR A 17 -10.45 12.06 -1.03
N PHE A 18 -9.73 13.19 -0.96
CA PHE A 18 -8.79 13.47 0.11
C PHE A 18 -9.37 14.49 1.08
N ARG A 19 -9.55 14.10 2.35
CA ARG A 19 -10.06 14.96 3.42
C ARG A 19 -8.95 15.77 4.07
N ASN A 20 -7.73 15.26 4.06
CA ASN A 20 -6.58 15.84 4.75
C ASN A 20 -5.26 15.41 4.05
N PRO A 21 -4.11 15.98 4.44
CA PRO A 21 -2.80 15.59 3.90
C PRO A 21 -2.43 14.11 4.10
N HIS A 22 -2.86 13.47 5.20
CA HIS A 22 -2.60 12.06 5.46
C HIS A 22 -3.32 11.14 4.46
N ASP A 23 -4.54 11.47 4.08
CA ASP A 23 -5.30 10.74 3.05
C ASP A 23 -4.45 10.65 1.75
N LYS A 24 -3.81 11.74 1.33
CA LYS A 24 -2.95 11.76 0.12
C LYS A 24 -1.82 10.74 0.21
N VAL A 25 -1.05 10.77 1.31
CA VAL A 25 0.10 9.87 1.50
C VAL A 25 -0.34 8.43 1.71
N ALA A 26 -1.42 8.20 2.48
CA ALA A 26 -1.97 6.86 2.70
C ALA A 26 -2.50 6.24 1.39
N PHE A 27 -3.11 7.05 0.53
CA PHE A 27 -3.55 6.56 -0.77
C PHE A 27 -2.39 6.31 -1.74
N ALA A 28 -1.29 7.07 -1.64
CA ALA A 28 -0.07 6.77 -2.39
C ALA A 28 0.53 5.41 -2.00
N VAL A 29 0.41 4.99 -0.72
CA VAL A 29 0.74 3.61 -0.30
C VAL A 29 -0.14 2.61 -1.06
N HIS A 30 -1.45 2.81 -1.06
CA HIS A 30 -2.36 1.93 -1.80
C HIS A 30 -1.99 1.86 -3.30
N ALA A 31 -1.81 3.00 -3.95
CA ALA A 31 -1.45 3.08 -5.35
C ALA A 31 -0.12 2.37 -5.67
N SER A 32 0.88 2.50 -4.80
CA SER A 32 2.19 1.84 -4.94
C SER A 32 2.08 0.31 -4.88
N PHE A 33 1.17 -0.22 -4.05
CA PHE A 33 0.88 -1.65 -4.00
C PHE A 33 0.21 -2.13 -5.29
N ILE A 34 -0.80 -1.43 -5.79
CA ILE A 34 -1.47 -1.82 -7.05
C ILE A 34 -0.51 -1.74 -8.24
N ALA A 35 0.28 -0.68 -8.32
CA ALA A 35 1.33 -0.50 -9.31
C ALA A 35 2.41 -1.60 -9.25
N SER A 36 2.65 -2.14 -8.06
CA SER A 36 3.56 -3.26 -7.82
C SER A 36 2.95 -4.64 -8.12
N GLY A 37 1.73 -4.72 -8.68
CA GLY A 37 1.11 -5.97 -9.10
C GLY A 37 0.19 -6.63 -8.07
N PHE A 38 -0.07 -5.98 -6.93
CA PHE A 38 -1.00 -6.49 -5.92
C PHE A 38 -2.46 -6.22 -6.30
N VAL A 39 -3.37 -7.01 -5.70
CA VAL A 39 -4.82 -6.81 -5.75
C VAL A 39 -5.35 -6.55 -4.35
N THR A 40 -6.30 -5.64 -4.22
CA THR A 40 -6.94 -5.31 -2.93
C THR A 40 -8.02 -6.32 -2.62
N LEU A 41 -8.00 -6.91 -1.43
CA LEU A 41 -9.00 -7.89 -0.97
C LEU A 41 -9.95 -7.32 0.10
N ALA A 42 -9.51 -6.29 0.82
CA ALA A 42 -10.33 -5.58 1.80
C ALA A 42 -9.73 -4.18 2.09
N THR A 43 -10.60 -3.25 2.48
CA THR A 43 -10.27 -1.86 2.88
C THR A 43 -11.05 -1.47 4.12
N GLY A 44 -10.50 -0.60 4.98
CA GLY A 44 -11.26 0.03 6.07
C GLY A 44 -11.68 -0.93 7.18
N ALA A 45 -12.92 -0.79 7.68
CA ALA A 45 -13.41 -1.46 8.90
C ALA A 45 -13.24 -3.00 8.93
N PRO A 46 -13.52 -3.75 7.83
CA PRO A 46 -13.29 -5.19 7.77
C PRO A 46 -11.86 -5.65 8.04
N VAL A 47 -10.87 -4.76 7.87
CA VAL A 47 -9.44 -5.05 8.07
C VAL A 47 -9.00 -4.89 9.53
N PHE A 48 -9.81 -4.24 10.36
CA PHE A 48 -9.49 -4.01 11.78
C PHE A 48 -10.03 -5.09 12.72
N CYS A 49 -10.57 -6.20 12.20
CA CYS A 49 -10.98 -7.34 13.03
C CYS A 49 -9.77 -8.14 13.54
N ASP A 50 -10.02 -9.04 14.51
CA ASP A 50 -8.97 -9.83 15.16
C ASP A 50 -8.26 -10.79 14.20
N ASP A 51 -8.99 -11.31 13.21
CA ASP A 51 -8.45 -12.13 12.13
C ASP A 51 -8.75 -11.49 10.76
N PRO A 52 -7.92 -10.52 10.33
CA PRO A 52 -8.13 -9.79 9.08
C PRO A 52 -7.94 -10.67 7.85
N PHE A 53 -7.11 -11.71 7.93
CA PHE A 53 -6.84 -12.58 6.79
C PHE A 53 -8.02 -13.52 6.50
N SER A 54 -8.73 -14.00 7.52
CA SER A 54 -9.92 -14.84 7.31
C SER A 54 -11.14 -14.05 6.81
N SER A 55 -11.26 -12.77 7.16
CA SER A 55 -12.40 -11.91 6.78
C SER A 55 -12.29 -11.33 5.37
N SER A 56 -11.11 -11.38 4.75
CA SER A 56 -10.88 -10.75 3.44
C SER A 56 -11.54 -11.52 2.28
N SER A 57 -12.04 -10.78 1.28
CA SER A 57 -12.64 -11.34 0.07
C SER A 57 -11.67 -12.24 -0.70
N SER A 58 -12.20 -13.22 -1.45
CA SER A 58 -11.45 -13.95 -2.47
C SER A 58 -11.31 -13.18 -3.79
N GLY A 59 -12.07 -12.10 -3.97
CA GLY A 59 -12.08 -11.24 -5.16
C GLY A 59 -11.53 -9.84 -4.89
N GLU A 60 -11.15 -9.15 -5.97
CA GLU A 60 -10.68 -7.76 -5.91
C GLU A 60 -11.81 -6.82 -5.47
N VAL A 61 -11.54 -5.96 -4.49
CA VAL A 61 -12.47 -4.94 -4.01
C VAL A 61 -12.06 -3.54 -4.46
N GLY A 62 -13.01 -2.61 -4.43
CA GLY A 62 -12.78 -1.19 -4.70
C GLY A 62 -12.00 -0.48 -3.60
N ILE A 63 -12.11 0.84 -3.60
CA ILE A 63 -11.56 1.69 -2.54
C ILE A 63 -12.67 2.18 -1.59
N ASP A 64 -13.82 1.53 -1.56
CA ASP A 64 -14.92 1.97 -0.71
C ASP A 64 -14.49 1.96 0.77
N HIS A 65 -14.90 3.00 1.51
CA HIS A 65 -14.66 3.13 2.95
C HIS A 65 -13.18 3.13 3.39
N TRP A 66 -12.23 3.32 2.46
CA TRP A 66 -10.80 3.25 2.72
C TRP A 66 -10.29 4.31 3.71
N ASN A 67 -10.95 5.46 3.74
CA ASN A 67 -10.66 6.59 4.62
C ASN A 67 -11.86 6.94 5.51
N ASP A 68 -12.66 5.98 5.96
CA ASP A 68 -13.77 6.29 6.88
C ASP A 68 -13.27 6.73 8.26
N PHE A 69 -12.14 6.18 8.72
CA PHE A 69 -11.51 6.58 9.98
C PHE A 69 -10.63 7.80 9.78
N GLU A 70 -10.60 8.69 10.77
CA GLU A 70 -9.88 9.96 10.69
C GLU A 70 -8.35 9.76 10.69
N ASP A 71 -7.87 8.85 11.52
CA ASP A 71 -6.44 8.67 11.82
C ASP A 71 -5.87 7.34 11.34
N LYS A 72 -6.70 6.44 10.79
CA LYS A 72 -6.31 5.06 10.48
C LYS A 72 -6.75 4.64 9.09
N TYR A 73 -5.87 3.91 8.43
CA TYR A 73 -6.14 3.31 7.12
C TYR A 73 -5.67 1.87 7.18
N ALA A 74 -6.40 0.96 6.55
CA ALA A 74 -5.98 -0.42 6.49
C ALA A 74 -6.43 -1.07 5.19
N PHE A 75 -5.55 -1.92 4.68
CA PHE A 75 -5.70 -2.59 3.41
C PHE A 75 -5.20 -4.02 3.54
N ILE A 76 -5.87 -4.94 2.85
CA ILE A 76 -5.37 -6.30 2.66
C ILE A 76 -5.11 -6.50 1.18
N TYR A 77 -3.94 -7.00 0.86
CA TYR A 77 -3.52 -7.29 -0.50
C TYR A 77 -3.18 -8.76 -0.68
N SER A 78 -3.23 -9.23 -1.92
CA SER A 78 -2.47 -10.40 -2.35
C SER A 78 -1.68 -10.08 -3.61
N HIS A 79 -0.52 -10.69 -3.76
CA HIS A 79 0.25 -10.55 -5.00
C HIS A 79 -0.28 -11.56 -6.02
N ARG A 80 -0.57 -11.12 -7.25
CA ARG A 80 -1.17 -11.98 -8.30
C ARG A 80 -0.38 -13.28 -8.54
N GLU A 81 0.93 -13.23 -8.34
CA GLU A 81 1.83 -14.38 -8.54
C GLU A 81 2.05 -15.24 -7.28
N ARG A 82 1.75 -14.75 -6.07
CA ARG A 82 1.97 -15.49 -4.81
C ARG A 82 0.70 -16.20 -4.38
N ARG A 83 0.53 -17.45 -4.83
CA ARG A 83 -0.44 -18.48 -4.36
C ARG A 83 -1.22 -18.11 -3.09
N SER A 84 -2.16 -17.18 -3.21
CA SER A 84 -3.07 -16.69 -2.16
C SER A 84 -2.45 -16.09 -0.88
N LYS A 85 -1.13 -15.86 -0.77
CA LYS A 85 -0.57 -15.24 0.45
C LYS A 85 -0.99 -13.78 0.56
N LYS A 86 -1.61 -13.43 1.69
CA LYS A 86 -2.11 -12.09 1.96
C LYS A 86 -1.08 -11.23 2.66
N VAL A 87 -1.22 -9.91 2.52
CA VAL A 87 -0.42 -8.90 3.21
C VAL A 87 -1.36 -7.86 3.80
N LEU A 88 -1.24 -7.62 5.09
CA LEU A 88 -1.94 -6.59 5.82
C LEU A 88 -1.08 -5.33 5.87
N ILE A 89 -1.63 -4.20 5.44
CA ILE A 89 -1.03 -2.87 5.56
C ILE A 89 -1.91 -2.03 6.47
N LYS A 90 -1.32 -1.46 7.52
CA LYS A 90 -1.96 -0.50 8.40
C LYS A 90 -1.19 0.80 8.35
N CYS A 91 -1.90 1.90 8.16
CA CYS A 91 -1.35 3.24 8.25
C CYS A 91 -1.99 3.97 9.43
N LEU A 92 -1.16 4.59 10.27
CA LEU A 92 -1.60 5.42 11.40
C LEU A 92 -1.07 6.84 11.20
N ALA A 93 -1.97 7.81 11.13
CA ALA A 93 -1.65 9.22 11.13
C ALA A 93 -1.27 9.65 12.56
N MET A 94 -0.10 10.28 12.71
CA MET A 94 0.39 10.76 13.99
C MET A 94 1.17 12.06 13.79
N ASN A 95 0.54 13.18 14.17
CA ASN A 95 1.07 14.54 13.95
C ASN A 95 1.34 14.79 12.47
N ASP A 96 2.58 15.12 12.10
CA ASP A 96 3.02 15.32 10.71
C ASP A 96 3.58 14.04 10.06
N LYS A 97 3.28 12.87 10.63
CA LYS A 97 3.78 11.59 10.14
C LYS A 97 2.66 10.61 9.81
N LEU A 98 2.90 9.79 8.79
CA LEU A 98 2.17 8.56 8.56
C LEU A 98 3.08 7.37 8.89
N LEU A 99 2.69 6.58 9.89
CA LEU A 99 3.33 5.31 10.21
C LEU A 99 2.70 4.22 9.38
N VAL A 100 3.50 3.46 8.63
CA VAL A 100 3.05 2.36 7.77
C VAL A 100 3.64 1.06 8.30
N ASP A 101 2.77 0.16 8.76
CA ASP A 101 3.11 -1.18 9.20
C ASP A 101 2.58 -2.22 8.21
N ALA A 102 3.43 -3.20 7.90
CA ALA A 102 3.10 -4.29 7.01
C ALA A 102 3.37 -5.65 7.67
N LEU A 103 2.45 -6.60 7.45
CA LEU A 103 2.56 -7.96 7.94
C LEU A 103 2.05 -8.96 6.89
N GLY A 104 2.86 -9.96 6.56
CA GLY A 104 2.45 -11.04 5.68
C GLY A 104 1.69 -12.13 6.45
N GLU A 105 0.78 -12.81 5.76
CA GLU A 105 0.06 -13.96 6.29
C GLU A 105 1.01 -15.11 6.63
N GLY A 106 1.07 -15.46 7.91
CA GLY A 106 1.99 -16.46 8.46
C GLY A 106 3.42 -15.97 8.68
N ASP A 107 3.70 -14.69 8.43
CA ASP A 107 4.99 -14.08 8.75
C ASP A 107 5.00 -13.64 10.23
N ASN A 108 6.17 -13.73 10.88
CA ASN A 108 6.35 -13.26 12.26
C ASN A 108 6.99 -11.86 12.33
N GLU A 109 7.64 -11.44 11.24
CA GLU A 109 8.29 -10.14 11.16
C GLU A 109 7.37 -9.13 10.45
N ARG A 110 7.35 -7.92 10.99
CA ARG A 110 6.64 -6.77 10.41
C ARG A 110 7.64 -5.80 9.79
N HIS A 111 7.26 -5.20 8.68
CA HIS A 111 8.03 -4.11 8.08
C HIS A 111 7.37 -2.78 8.43
N HIS A 112 8.19 -1.79 8.82
CA HIS A 112 7.73 -0.49 9.29
C HIS A 112 8.39 0.64 8.50
N LEU A 113 7.61 1.67 8.20
CA LEU A 113 8.05 2.87 7.50
C LEU A 113 7.36 4.11 8.09
N GLU A 114 8.14 5.14 8.42
CA GLU A 114 7.63 6.45 8.78
C GLU A 114 7.77 7.42 7.60
N LEU A 115 6.68 8.09 7.23
CA LEU A 115 6.65 9.09 6.18
C LEU A 115 6.29 10.45 6.77
N ASN A 116 7.11 11.47 6.54
CA ASN A 116 6.77 12.84 6.92
C ASN A 116 5.85 13.45 5.86
N ILE A 117 4.65 13.86 6.26
CA ILE A 117 3.64 14.42 5.37
C ILE A 117 4.17 15.65 4.62
N GLN A 118 4.91 16.50 5.33
CA GLN A 118 5.45 17.74 4.79
C GLN A 118 6.49 17.52 3.69
N ASP A 119 7.05 16.32 3.57
CA ASP A 119 8.03 16.02 2.52
C ASP A 119 7.36 15.71 1.18
N TYR A 120 6.09 15.28 1.19
CA TYR A 120 5.45 14.73 -0.01
C TYR A 120 4.17 15.45 -0.43
N VAL A 121 3.47 16.14 0.49
CA VAL A 121 2.19 16.80 0.18
C VAL A 121 2.40 18.25 -0.28
N ASP A 122 1.58 18.63 -1.26
CA ASP A 122 1.38 20.00 -1.71
C ASP A 122 -0.14 20.32 -1.80
N ASN A 123 -0.48 21.61 -1.89
CA ASN A 123 -1.85 22.13 -1.88
C ASN A 123 -2.35 22.50 -3.29
N GLY A 124 -1.99 21.73 -4.32
CA GLY A 124 -2.61 21.89 -5.64
C GLY A 124 -4.10 21.57 -5.60
N ASP A 125 -4.89 22.22 -6.47
CA ASP A 125 -6.37 22.13 -6.46
C ASP A 125 -6.97 21.51 -7.73
N ALA A 126 -6.16 21.16 -8.74
CA ALA A 126 -6.65 20.80 -10.08
C ALA A 126 -6.39 19.36 -10.52
N ASP A 127 -5.17 18.85 -10.35
CA ASP A 127 -4.76 17.49 -10.73
C ASP A 127 -4.15 16.77 -9.53
N TYR A 128 -4.32 15.46 -9.48
CA TYR A 128 -3.74 14.59 -8.48
C TYR A 128 -2.22 14.75 -8.37
N GLU A 129 -1.55 15.01 -9.49
CA GLU A 129 -0.10 15.25 -9.53
C GLU A 129 0.30 16.51 -8.74
N THR A 130 -0.52 17.57 -8.80
CA THR A 130 -0.26 18.83 -8.08
C THR A 130 -0.48 18.74 -6.57
N HIS A 131 -1.01 17.61 -6.07
CA HIS A 131 -1.10 17.35 -4.63
C HIS A 131 0.22 16.80 -4.06
N TYR A 132 1.23 16.53 -4.89
CA TYR A 132 2.50 15.94 -4.47
C TYR A 132 3.70 16.72 -5.04
N LYS A 133 4.76 16.85 -4.23
CA LYS A 133 6.02 17.53 -4.66
C LYS A 133 7.23 16.60 -4.81
N ASN A 134 7.18 15.40 -4.22
CA ASN A 134 8.26 14.41 -4.26
C ASN A 134 7.70 13.00 -4.49
N PHE A 135 6.77 12.86 -5.44
CA PHE A 135 6.00 11.63 -5.62
C PHE A 135 6.87 10.42 -5.98
N SER A 136 7.87 10.60 -6.85
CA SER A 136 8.84 9.55 -7.21
C SER A 136 9.53 8.96 -5.98
N LYS A 137 10.04 9.84 -5.11
CA LYS A 137 10.72 9.45 -3.87
C LYS A 137 9.77 8.74 -2.91
N LEU A 138 8.52 9.22 -2.79
CA LEU A 138 7.51 8.57 -1.96
C LEU A 138 7.27 7.12 -2.40
N VAL A 139 7.03 6.92 -3.70
CA VAL A 139 6.77 5.59 -4.28
C VAL A 139 7.99 4.69 -4.16
N GLU A 140 9.20 5.21 -4.36
CA GLU A 140 10.45 4.47 -4.18
C GLU A 140 10.64 3.98 -2.74
N GLU A 141 10.41 4.86 -1.75
CA GLU A 141 10.52 4.50 -0.33
C GLU A 141 9.52 3.43 0.08
N ILE A 142 8.26 3.57 -0.33
CA ILE A 142 7.21 2.57 -0.08
C ILE A 142 7.57 1.24 -0.73
N THR A 143 7.97 1.27 -1.99
CA THR A 143 8.25 0.05 -2.76
C THR A 143 9.45 -0.69 -2.19
N THR A 144 10.53 0.03 -1.87
CA THR A 144 11.79 -0.54 -1.40
C THR A 144 11.68 -1.06 0.03
N LYS A 145 11.07 -0.29 0.93
CA LYS A 145 11.02 -0.64 2.36
C LYS A 145 9.86 -1.57 2.71
N ILE A 146 8.78 -1.56 1.93
CA ILE A 146 7.57 -2.34 2.21
C ILE A 146 7.30 -3.34 1.08
N SER A 147 6.85 -2.89 -0.10
CA SER A 147 6.23 -3.77 -1.11
C SER A 147 7.15 -4.89 -1.62
N ASN A 148 8.45 -4.61 -1.79
CA ASN A 148 9.41 -5.58 -2.33
C ASN A 148 9.63 -6.80 -1.41
N ASN A 149 9.43 -6.67 -0.09
CA ASN A 149 9.51 -7.80 0.83
C ASN A 149 8.41 -8.85 0.56
N TYR A 150 7.32 -8.42 -0.06
CA TYR A 150 6.15 -9.25 -0.32
C TYR A 150 5.98 -9.65 -1.80
N LYS A 151 6.84 -9.17 -2.70
CA LYS A 151 6.91 -9.66 -4.09
C LYS A 151 7.59 -11.01 -4.16
N VAL A 152 7.21 -11.91 -5.07
CA VAL A 152 7.93 -13.18 -5.29
C VAL A 152 9.41 -12.86 -5.49
N SER A 153 10.27 -13.39 -4.61
CA SER A 153 11.71 -13.36 -4.88
C SER A 153 11.96 -14.35 -6.01
N SER A 154 12.42 -13.87 -7.15
CA SER A 154 12.90 -14.74 -8.25
C SER A 154 14.20 -15.47 -7.91
N ALA A 155 14.60 -15.56 -6.64
CA ALA A 155 15.72 -16.36 -6.19
C ALA A 155 15.29 -17.79 -5.83
N VAL A 156 14.77 -18.55 -6.80
CA VAL A 156 15.01 -20.00 -6.80
C VAL A 156 16.44 -20.18 -7.31
N LYS A 157 17.42 -20.13 -6.40
CA LYS A 157 18.69 -20.78 -6.66
C LYS A 157 18.40 -22.27 -6.73
N SER A 158 18.19 -22.80 -7.95
CA SER A 158 18.32 -24.23 -8.20
C SER A 158 19.75 -24.64 -7.84
N SER A 159 19.93 -25.08 -6.59
CA SER A 159 21.05 -25.92 -6.22
C SER A 159 20.75 -27.30 -6.79
N THR A 160 21.12 -27.53 -8.04
CA THR A 160 21.20 -28.90 -8.56
C THR A 160 22.49 -29.50 -8.01
N GLN A 161 22.37 -30.11 -6.83
CA GLN A 161 23.38 -31.00 -6.29
C GLN A 161 23.23 -32.37 -6.99
N ALA A 162 24.38 -32.98 -7.23
CA ALA A 162 24.63 -34.14 -8.06
C ALA A 162 23.81 -35.40 -7.72
N SER A 163 23.61 -36.23 -8.75
CA SER A 163 23.70 -37.69 -8.67
C SER A 163 24.35 -38.22 -9.93
#